data_AF-A0A936DG07-F1
#
_entry.id   AF-A0A936DG07-F1
#
_cell.length_a   1.000
_cell.length_b   1.000
_cell.length_c   1.000
_cell.angle_alpha   90.00
_cell.angle_beta   90.00
_cell.angle_gamma   90.00
#
_symmetry.space_group_name_H-M   'P 1'
#
loop_
_entity.id
_entity.type
_entity.pdbx_description
1 polymer ?
#
loop_
_entity_poly.entity_id
_entity_poly.type
_entity_poly.pdbx_seq_one_letter_code
_entity_poly.pdbx_strand_id
1 'polypeptide(L)'
;MARIQQMIVWVCGLAFLFITCEKPDPPENPFDNYNPKQDTVKFVFSDPDSTSIAGLYHYIFKPTCANAGCHDGTFDPDFRTLESSYNTLVFREAIKQDGKYLVRVKPYSRMNLFYLQD
;
A
#
# COMPACT_ATOMS: atom_id res chain seq x y z
N MET A 1 14.94 -61.74 -21.45
CA MET A 1 15.86 -60.77 -20.81
C MET A 1 15.59 -59.33 -21.28
N ALA A 2 15.54 -59.03 -22.58
CA ALA A 2 15.31 -57.67 -23.09
C ALA A 2 14.01 -56.99 -22.61
N ARG A 3 12.88 -57.71 -22.51
CA ARG A 3 11.59 -57.15 -22.05
C ARG A 3 11.57 -56.76 -20.57
N ILE A 4 12.27 -57.50 -19.72
CA ILE A 4 12.37 -57.22 -18.28
C ILE A 4 13.27 -55.99 -18.06
N GLN A 5 14.36 -55.88 -18.82
CA GLN A 5 15.27 -54.74 -18.77
C GLN A 5 14.57 -53.45 -19.24
N GLN A 6 13.73 -53.53 -20.28
CA GLN A 6 12.88 -52.42 -20.71
C GLN A 6 11.88 -52.01 -19.62
N MET A 7 11.18 -52.96 -18.99
CA MET A 7 10.26 -52.65 -17.88
C MET A 7 10.96 -51.97 -16.71
N ILE A 8 12.16 -52.38 -16.36
CA ILE A 8 12.95 -51.75 -15.29
C ILE A 8 13.28 -50.29 -15.65
N VAL A 9 13.70 -50.03 -16.90
CA VAL A 9 14.01 -48.66 -17.37
C VAL A 9 12.76 -47.78 -17.34
N TRP A 10 11.59 -48.30 -17.74
CA TRP A 10 10.32 -47.56 -17.67
C TRP A 10 9.90 -47.26 -16.23
N VAL A 11 10.00 -48.23 -15.32
CA VAL A 11 9.64 -48.05 -13.91
C VAL A 11 10.59 -47.06 -13.22
N CYS A 12 11.90 -47.18 -13.46
CA CYS A 12 12.88 -46.23 -12.93
C CYS A 12 12.67 -44.82 -13.53
N GLY A 13 12.44 -44.72 -14.84
CA GLY A 13 12.17 -43.44 -15.50
C GLY A 13 10.91 -42.75 -14.98
N LEU A 14 9.85 -43.52 -14.71
CA LEU A 14 8.62 -42.99 -14.12
C LEU A 14 8.84 -42.52 -12.67
N ALA A 15 9.65 -43.24 -11.89
CA ALA A 15 9.98 -42.87 -10.52
C ALA A 15 10.78 -41.56 -10.43
N PHE A 16 11.66 -41.28 -11.40
CA PHE A 16 12.41 -40.02 -11.45
C PHE A 16 11.54 -38.78 -11.70
N LEU A 17 10.34 -38.93 -12.30
CA LEU A 17 9.42 -37.82 -12.51
C LEU A 17 8.79 -37.29 -11.20
N PHE A 18 8.79 -38.10 -10.13
CA PHE A 18 8.21 -37.72 -8.84
C PHE A 18 9.20 -37.01 -7.90
N ILE A 19 10.48 -36.86 -8.29
CA ILE A 19 11.54 -36.31 -7.43
C ILE A 19 11.77 -34.81 -7.71
N THR A 20 11.06 -34.20 -8.65
CA THR A 20 11.38 -32.84 -9.13
C THR A 20 10.21 -31.86 -8.94
N CYS A 21 9.92 -31.45 -7.69
CA CYS A 21 9.41 -30.10 -7.38
C CYS A 21 9.21 -29.98 -5.86
N GLU A 22 10.24 -29.57 -5.15
CA GLU A 22 10.04 -28.96 -3.83
C GLU A 22 10.17 -27.46 -4.03
N LYS A 23 9.09 -26.71 -3.80
CA LYS A 23 9.19 -25.26 -3.72
C LYS A 23 9.98 -24.97 -2.44
N PRO A 24 10.98 -24.08 -2.48
CA PRO A 24 11.60 -23.65 -1.24
C PRO A 24 10.48 -23.09 -0.34
N ASP A 25 10.56 -23.40 0.94
CA ASP A 25 9.66 -22.80 1.91
C ASP A 25 9.72 -21.28 1.76
N PRO A 26 8.56 -20.59 1.74
CA PRO A 26 8.56 -19.15 1.74
C PRO A 26 9.36 -18.65 2.95
N PRO A 27 10.10 -17.54 2.81
CA PRO A 27 10.78 -16.95 3.96
C PRO A 27 9.75 -16.70 5.06
N GLU A 28 10.12 -17.03 6.30
CA GLU A 28 9.26 -16.78 7.46
C GLU A 28 8.89 -15.29 7.50
N ASN A 29 7.60 -14.99 7.52
CA ASN A 29 7.15 -13.62 7.55
C ASN A 29 7.46 -13.05 8.93
N PRO A 30 8.29 -11.99 9.03
CA PRO A 30 8.69 -11.41 10.33
C PRO A 30 7.49 -10.84 11.11
N PHE A 31 6.31 -10.72 10.49
CA PHE A 31 5.08 -10.27 11.11
C PHE A 31 4.14 -11.41 11.57
N ASP A 32 4.43 -12.68 11.29
CA ASP A 32 3.52 -13.79 11.67
C ASP A 32 3.39 -13.95 13.19
N ASN A 33 4.45 -13.64 13.94
CA ASN A 33 4.45 -13.60 15.40
C ASN A 33 4.37 -12.17 15.98
N TYR A 34 4.11 -11.18 15.11
CA TYR A 34 3.94 -9.79 15.53
C TYR A 34 2.51 -9.59 16.03
N ASN A 35 2.34 -9.64 17.35
CA ASN A 35 1.11 -9.19 18.00
C ASN A 35 1.35 -7.78 18.57
N PRO A 36 1.22 -6.72 17.75
CA PRO A 36 1.26 -5.38 18.30
C PRO A 36 0.14 -5.30 19.33
N LYS A 37 0.44 -4.81 20.53
CA LYS A 37 -0.63 -4.32 21.40
C LYS A 37 -1.39 -3.31 20.56
N GLN A 38 -2.60 -3.64 20.12
CA GLN A 38 -3.43 -2.68 19.41
C GLN A 38 -3.50 -1.45 20.30
N ASP A 39 -3.18 -0.29 19.70
CA ASP A 39 -3.34 0.96 20.41
C ASP A 39 -4.81 1.04 20.83
N THR A 40 -5.04 0.90 22.13
CA THR A 40 -6.39 0.85 22.71
C THR A 40 -6.98 2.25 22.80
N VAL A 41 -6.15 3.28 22.55
CA VAL A 41 -6.59 4.64 22.43
C VAL A 41 -7.10 4.83 21.01
N LYS A 42 -8.42 4.69 20.83
CA LYS A 42 -9.08 5.20 19.63
C LYS A 42 -8.89 6.71 19.63
N PHE A 43 -7.96 7.22 18.81
CA PHE A 43 -7.79 8.65 18.62
C PHE A 43 -9.05 9.20 17.94
N VAL A 44 -9.93 9.82 18.73
CA VAL A 44 -11.12 10.50 18.22
C VAL A 44 -10.84 11.99 18.30
N PHE A 45 -10.75 12.64 17.14
CA PHE A 45 -10.73 14.09 17.08
C PHE A 45 -12.08 14.60 17.58
N SER A 46 -12.09 15.27 18.72
CA SER A 46 -13.23 16.06 19.18
C SER A 46 -13.06 17.48 18.66
N ASP A 47 -13.84 17.85 17.64
CA ASP A 47 -13.87 19.19 17.04
C ASP A 47 -12.48 19.77 16.71
N PRO A 48 -11.73 19.15 15.76
CA PRO A 48 -10.43 19.68 15.36
C PRO A 48 -10.59 21.03 14.65
N ASP A 49 -9.60 21.92 14.79
CA ASP A 49 -9.56 23.18 14.04
C ASP A 49 -9.67 22.89 12.53
N SER A 50 -10.71 23.44 11.89
CA SER A 50 -11.01 23.27 10.47
C SER A 50 -9.86 23.64 9.52
N THR A 51 -8.94 24.52 9.97
CA THR A 51 -7.78 24.96 9.17
C THR A 51 -6.53 24.10 9.40
N SER A 52 -6.57 23.19 10.38
CA SER A 52 -5.50 22.23 10.63
C SER A 52 -5.59 21.02 9.69
N ILE A 53 -4.48 20.29 9.51
CA ILE A 53 -4.50 19.02 8.76
C ILE A 53 -5.48 18.01 9.36
N ALA A 54 -5.64 18.01 10.69
CA ALA A 54 -6.60 17.17 11.38
C ALA A 54 -8.05 17.54 11.01
N GLY A 55 -8.36 18.84 10.97
CA GLY A 55 -9.67 19.34 10.53
C GLY A 55 -9.95 19.04 9.06
N LEU A 56 -8.99 19.28 8.17
CA LEU A 56 -9.11 18.95 6.76
C LEU A 56 -9.35 17.46 6.53
N TYR A 57 -8.61 16.59 7.23
CA TYR A 57 -8.84 15.15 7.15
C TYR A 57 -10.21 14.75 7.71
N HIS A 58 -10.59 15.27 8.87
CA HIS A 58 -11.83 14.91 9.55
C HIS A 58 -13.09 15.37 8.79
N TYR A 59 -13.08 16.61 8.31
CA TYR A 59 -14.24 17.24 7.66
C TYR A 59 -14.28 17.07 6.14
N ILE A 60 -13.14 16.79 5.49
CA ILE A 60 -13.04 16.73 4.02
C ILE A 60 -12.46 15.38 3.57
N PHE A 61 -11.16 15.12 3.78
CA PHE A 61 -10.50 14.00 3.09
C PHE A 61 -11.08 12.63 3.44
N LYS A 62 -11.37 12.37 4.72
CA LYS A 62 -11.97 11.11 5.14
C LYS A 62 -13.39 10.89 4.58
N PRO A 63 -14.34 11.83 4.74
CA PRO A 63 -15.70 11.61 4.26
C PRO A 63 -15.84 11.66 2.74
N THR A 64 -15.00 12.43 2.02
CA THR A 64 -15.21 12.65 0.57
C THR A 64 -14.18 12.02 -0.33
N CYS A 65 -12.93 11.83 0.12
CA CYS A 65 -11.83 11.42 -0.76
C CYS A 65 -11.34 9.98 -0.47
N ALA A 66 -11.35 9.56 0.80
CA ALA A 66 -10.94 8.24 1.24
C ALA A 66 -12.01 7.16 0.95
N ASN A 67 -12.49 7.11 -0.29
CA ASN A 67 -13.47 6.16 -0.77
C ASN A 67 -12.84 5.21 -1.83
N ALA A 68 -13.49 4.07 -2.05
CA ALA A 68 -13.04 3.08 -3.01
C ALA A 68 -13.01 3.67 -4.42
N GLY A 69 -11.85 3.61 -5.08
CA GLY A 69 -11.67 4.09 -6.45
C GLY A 69 -11.35 5.58 -6.62
N CYS A 70 -11.36 6.41 -5.55
CA CYS A 70 -10.79 7.77 -5.62
C CYS A 70 -9.39 7.80 -4.96
N HIS A 71 -9.34 7.65 -3.63
CA HIS A 71 -8.09 7.68 -2.84
C HIS A 71 -8.15 6.69 -1.67
N ASP A 72 -8.39 5.42 -2.00
CA ASP A 72 -8.38 4.28 -1.08
C ASP A 72 -6.97 3.72 -0.80
N GLY A 73 -5.94 4.49 -1.17
CA GLY A 73 -4.54 4.14 -0.99
C GLY A 73 -3.97 3.20 -2.06
N THR A 74 -4.70 2.94 -3.14
CA THR A 74 -4.13 2.35 -4.36
C THR A 74 -3.22 3.35 -5.09
N PHE A 75 -3.60 4.63 -5.07
CA PHE A 75 -2.87 5.71 -5.73
C PHE A 75 -2.73 6.93 -4.82
N ASP A 76 -1.71 7.74 -5.11
CA ASP A 76 -1.39 8.97 -4.41
C ASP A 76 -2.27 10.15 -4.90
N PRO A 77 -2.64 11.11 -4.03
CA PRO A 77 -2.47 11.11 -2.57
C PRO A 77 -3.33 10.07 -1.84
N ASP A 78 -2.89 9.61 -0.67
CA ASP A 78 -3.62 8.63 0.15
C ASP A 78 -4.29 9.32 1.35
N PHE A 79 -5.62 9.19 1.44
CA PHE A 79 -6.44 9.86 2.45
C PHE A 79 -7.03 8.94 3.51
N ARG A 80 -6.63 7.66 3.57
CA ARG A 80 -7.23 6.69 4.52
C ARG A 80 -6.99 7.04 5.99
N THR A 81 -5.84 7.65 6.27
CA THR A 81 -5.43 8.10 7.60
C THR A 81 -4.98 9.55 7.58
N LEU A 82 -4.96 10.20 8.76
CA LEU A 82 -4.47 11.56 8.90
C LEU A 82 -3.00 11.65 8.47
N GLU A 83 -2.21 10.69 8.90
CA GLU A 83 -0.78 10.59 8.65
C GLU A 83 -0.52 10.41 7.16
N SER A 84 -1.28 9.54 6.48
CA SER A 84 -1.12 9.33 5.04
C SER A 84 -1.51 10.60 4.28
N SER A 85 -2.57 11.28 4.70
CA SER A 85 -3.00 12.56 4.11
C SER A 85 -1.90 13.61 4.21
N TYR A 86 -1.27 13.75 5.38
CA TYR A 86 -0.17 14.70 5.56
C TYR A 86 1.04 14.31 4.70
N ASN A 87 1.49 13.06 4.83
CA ASN A 87 2.73 12.58 4.22
C ASN A 87 2.65 12.53 2.71
N THR A 88 1.48 12.37 2.10
CA THR A 88 1.31 12.34 0.64
C THR A 88 0.96 13.70 0.03
N LEU A 89 0.65 14.72 0.83
CA LEU A 89 0.36 16.07 0.33
C LEU A 89 1.50 17.07 0.54
N VAL A 90 1.99 17.16 1.77
CA VAL A 90 2.81 18.30 2.20
C VAL A 90 4.24 18.12 1.70
N PHE A 91 4.72 19.09 0.91
CA PHE A 91 6.02 19.05 0.24
C PHE A 91 6.27 17.85 -0.68
N ARG A 92 5.24 17.07 -1.01
CA ARG A 92 5.34 15.98 -1.97
C ARG A 92 5.34 16.50 -3.38
N GLU A 93 6.16 15.91 -4.24
CA GLU A 93 6.27 16.30 -5.64
C GLU A 93 4.90 16.26 -6.33
N ALA A 94 4.66 17.25 -7.20
CA ALA A 94 3.45 17.31 -8.00
C ALA A 94 3.39 16.10 -8.95
N ILE A 95 2.21 15.48 -9.06
CA ILE A 95 1.99 14.32 -9.96
C ILE A 95 2.19 14.75 -11.42
N LYS A 96 1.66 15.92 -11.78
CA LYS A 96 1.85 16.54 -13.09
C LYS A 96 2.81 17.72 -12.93
N GLN A 97 3.94 17.67 -13.61
CA GLN A 97 4.94 18.74 -13.63
C GLN A 97 4.71 19.64 -14.84
N ASP A 98 3.91 20.69 -14.66
CA ASP A 98 3.63 21.71 -15.68
C ASP A 98 4.57 22.93 -15.57
N GLY A 99 5.56 22.87 -14.67
CA GLY A 99 6.51 23.95 -14.37
C GLY A 99 5.93 25.04 -13.46
N LYS A 100 4.64 24.99 -13.11
CA LYS A 100 3.97 25.98 -12.26
C LYS A 100 4.03 25.60 -10.79
N TYR A 101 3.93 24.30 -10.49
CA TYR A 101 3.96 23.77 -9.12
C TYR A 101 4.95 22.60 -9.01
N LEU A 102 5.94 22.75 -8.13
CA LEU A 102 6.92 21.69 -7.84
C LEU A 102 6.39 20.67 -6.82
N VAL A 103 5.51 21.11 -5.92
CA VAL A 103 4.95 20.31 -4.84
C VAL A 103 3.43 20.48 -4.76
N ARG A 104 2.73 19.42 -4.34
CA ARG A 104 1.27 19.36 -4.21
C ARG A 104 0.76 20.42 -3.24
N VAL A 105 1.30 20.45 -2.02
CA VAL A 105 1.00 21.48 -1.01
C VAL A 105 2.28 22.11 -0.50
N LYS A 106 2.39 23.43 -0.65
CA LYS A 106 3.42 24.26 -0.02
C LYS A 106 2.77 25.08 1.10
N PRO A 107 3.04 24.76 2.39
CA PRO A 107 2.50 25.53 3.50
C PRO A 107 2.81 27.03 3.36
N TYR A 108 1.88 27.87 3.84
CA TYR A 108 1.98 29.33 3.82
C TYR A 108 2.05 29.97 2.41
N SER A 109 1.88 29.21 1.34
CA SER A 109 1.74 29.71 -0.04
C SER A 109 0.28 29.72 -0.45
N ARG A 110 -0.28 30.90 -0.76
CA ARG A 110 -1.64 31.01 -1.32
C ARG A 110 -1.77 30.46 -2.74
N MET A 111 -0.65 30.24 -3.44
CA MET A 111 -0.65 29.80 -4.84
C MET A 111 -0.63 28.28 -5.01
N ASN A 112 -0.30 27.49 -3.97
CA ASN A 112 -0.26 26.02 -4.02
C ASN A 112 -1.52 25.40 -3.42
N LEU A 113 -2.68 25.97 -3.75
CA LEU A 113 -3.97 25.42 -3.36
C LEU A 113 -4.24 24.18 -4.21
N PHE A 114 -4.16 23.00 -3.59
CA PHE A 114 -4.61 21.69 -4.07
C PHE A 114 -4.75 21.54 -5.59
N TYR A 115 -3.62 21.48 -6.30
CA TYR A 115 -3.60 21.01 -7.69
C TYR A 115 -3.60 19.47 -7.69
N LEU A 116 -4.69 18.88 -7.22
CA LEU A 116 -4.99 17.47 -7.42
C LEU A 116 -5.84 17.41 -8.69
N GLN A 117 -5.16 17.46 -9.84
CA GLN A 117 -5.84 17.39 -11.12
C GLN A 117 -5.51 16.06 -11.75
N ASP A 118 -6.44 15.13 -11.56
CA ASP A 118 -6.53 13.81 -12.22
C ASP A 118 -6.21 13.90 -13.71
#